data_AF-A0A098VWF7-F1
#
_entry.id   AF-A0A098VWF7-F1
#
_cell.length_a   1.000
_cell.length_b   1.000
_cell.length_c   1.000
_cell.angle_alpha   90.00
_cell.angle_beta   90.00
_cell.angle_gamma   90.00
#
_symmetry.space_group_name_H-M   'P 1'
#
loop_
_entity.id
_entity.type
_entity.pdbx_description
1 polymer ?
#
loop_
_entity_poly.entity_id
_entity_poly.type
_entity_poly.pdbx_seq_one_letter_code
_entity_poly.pdbx_strand_id
1 'polypeptide(L)'
;MDELSFTGNSVRGMCPILSFDSNFDTIDHLKGVKSALLHILKKEDGEADLVEIGPRFVLTLLKIFKSGFHGPTLYNNETFITPTSVQALLRQRGIINSHPDRYLQSKRLDVPRIPVDPLESVFADNAGISASD
;
A
#
# COMPACT_ATOMS: atom_id res chain seq x y z
N MET A 1 7.89 1.28 -17.12
CA MET A 1 7.91 0.18 -16.14
C MET A 1 9.25 -0.49 -16.32
N ASP A 2 10.30 0.11 -15.77
CA ASP A 2 11.64 -0.46 -15.80
C ASP A 2 11.86 -1.11 -14.45
N GLU A 3 11.42 -2.36 -14.32
CA GLU A 3 11.74 -3.20 -13.17
C GLU A 3 12.94 -4.07 -13.53
N LEU A 4 13.96 -3.88 -12.72
CA LEU A 4 15.33 -4.35 -12.83
C LEU A 4 15.42 -5.87 -13.10
N SER A 5 16.06 -6.19 -14.23
CA SER A 5 16.60 -7.49 -14.66
C SER A 5 15.66 -8.70 -14.75
N PHE A 6 14.67 -8.64 -15.66
CA PHE A 6 14.27 -9.86 -16.37
C PHE A 6 15.25 -10.06 -17.53
N THR A 7 16.21 -10.99 -17.38
CA THR A 7 17.19 -11.31 -18.44
C THR A 7 16.63 -12.19 -19.53
N GLY A 8 15.41 -12.71 -19.35
CA GLY A 8 14.75 -13.58 -20.30
C GLY A 8 13.86 -12.82 -21.28
N ASN A 9 14.05 -13.06 -22.57
CA ASN A 9 13.12 -12.68 -23.62
C ASN A 9 12.29 -13.93 -23.99
N SER A 10 10.96 -13.86 -23.94
CA SER A 10 10.08 -15.01 -24.23
C SER A 10 9.49 -14.87 -25.61
N VAL A 11 9.42 -15.97 -26.36
CA VAL A 11 8.71 -16.00 -27.63
C VAL A 11 7.20 -15.89 -27.35
N ARG A 12 6.57 -14.88 -27.94
CA ARG A 12 5.11 -14.66 -27.83
C ARG A 12 4.37 -15.93 -28.29
N GLY A 13 3.73 -16.63 -27.34
CA GLY A 13 2.95 -17.83 -27.63
C GLY A 13 3.59 -19.16 -27.24
N MET A 14 4.76 -19.15 -26.57
CA MET A 14 5.31 -20.34 -25.90
C MET A 14 4.36 -20.89 -24.84
N CYS A 15 4.34 -22.21 -24.72
CA CYS A 15 3.53 -22.94 -23.75
C CYS A 15 4.19 -22.81 -22.37
N PRO A 16 3.53 -22.17 -21.38
CA PRO A 16 4.09 -22.04 -20.05
C PRO A 16 4.01 -23.38 -19.31
N ILE A 17 5.06 -23.72 -18.56
CA ILE A 17 5.01 -24.80 -17.56
C ILE A 17 4.27 -24.27 -16.33
N LEU A 18 3.29 -25.05 -15.84
CA LEU A 18 2.58 -24.79 -14.60
C LEU A 18 3.04 -25.77 -13.54
N SER A 19 3.62 -25.25 -12.46
CA SER A 19 3.92 -26.02 -11.25
C SER A 19 2.98 -25.57 -10.13
N PHE A 20 2.36 -26.52 -9.44
CA PHE A 20 1.46 -26.26 -8.33
C PHE A 20 2.01 -26.95 -7.08
N ASP A 21 1.80 -26.31 -5.92
CA ASP A 21 2.10 -26.92 -4.63
C ASP A 21 1.17 -28.11 -4.34
N SER A 22 1.67 -29.06 -3.55
CA SER A 22 0.96 -30.24 -3.06
C SER A 22 -0.34 -29.89 -2.31
N ASN A 23 -0.39 -28.72 -1.67
CA ASN A 23 -1.57 -28.23 -0.96
C ASN A 23 -2.79 -28.02 -1.87
N PHE A 24 -2.58 -27.84 -3.18
CA PHE A 24 -3.68 -27.74 -4.14
C PHE A 24 -4.45 -29.05 -4.34
N ASP A 25 -3.86 -30.20 -3.97
CA ASP A 25 -4.50 -31.50 -4.09
C ASP A 25 -5.15 -31.96 -2.78
N THR A 26 -4.87 -31.31 -1.64
CA THR A 26 -5.49 -31.66 -0.35
C THR A 26 -6.78 -30.88 -0.12
N ILE A 27 -6.77 -29.57 -0.43
CA ILE A 27 -7.85 -28.65 -0.08
C ILE A 27 -8.83 -28.49 -1.25
N ASP A 28 -10.12 -28.77 -1.02
CA ASP A 28 -11.13 -28.81 -2.09
C ASP A 28 -11.30 -27.49 -2.85
N HIS A 29 -11.26 -26.35 -2.16
CA HIS A 29 -11.36 -25.04 -2.84
C HIS A 29 -10.12 -24.73 -3.67
N LEU A 30 -8.94 -25.26 -3.31
CA LEU A 30 -7.72 -25.10 -4.11
C LEU A 30 -7.69 -26.05 -5.31
N LYS A 31 -8.27 -27.25 -5.22
CA LYS A 31 -8.42 -28.17 -6.37
C LYS A 31 -9.16 -27.50 -7.53
N GLY A 32 -10.27 -26.82 -7.23
CA GLY A 32 -11.04 -26.08 -8.24
C GLY A 32 -10.27 -24.92 -8.85
N VAL A 33 -9.47 -24.22 -8.06
CA VAL A 33 -8.59 -23.15 -8.55
C VAL A 33 -7.49 -23.72 -9.45
N LYS A 34 -6.87 -24.84 -9.07
CA LYS A 34 -5.88 -25.55 -9.89
C LYS A 34 -6.46 -25.93 -11.25
N SER A 35 -7.66 -26.51 -11.29
CA SER A 35 -8.30 -26.88 -12.56
C SER A 35 -8.62 -25.66 -13.43
N ALA A 36 -9.10 -24.56 -12.84
CA ALA A 36 -9.39 -23.34 -13.56
C ALA A 36 -8.12 -22.69 -14.13
N LEU A 37 -7.06 -22.57 -13.33
CA LEU A 37 -5.78 -22.02 -13.76
C LEU A 37 -5.13 -22.88 -14.86
N LEU A 38 -5.22 -24.21 -14.73
CA LEU A 38 -4.72 -25.12 -15.75
C LEU A 38 -5.50 -24.96 -17.06
N HIS A 39 -6.84 -24.82 -17.02
CA HIS A 39 -7.64 -24.60 -18.22
C HIS A 39 -7.33 -23.26 -18.93
N ILE A 40 -7.05 -22.21 -18.15
CA ILE A 40 -6.79 -20.86 -18.69
C ILE A 40 -5.35 -20.74 -19.23
N LEU A 41 -4.38 -21.34 -18.53
CA LEU A 41 -2.96 -21.09 -18.77
C LEU A 41 -2.26 -22.23 -19.52
N LYS A 42 -2.75 -23.47 -19.45
CA LYS A 42 -2.06 -24.59 -20.11
C LYS A 42 -2.31 -24.56 -21.62
N LYS A 43 -1.21 -24.68 -22.36
CA LYS A 43 -1.15 -24.97 -23.80
C LYS A 43 -0.32 -26.25 -23.98
N GLU A 44 -0.47 -26.97 -25.09
CA GLU A 44 0.09 -28.32 -25.32
C GLU A 44 1.60 -28.44 -25.00
N ASP A 45 2.03 -29.65 -24.63
CA ASP A 45 3.35 -29.91 -24.04
C ASP A 45 4.48 -29.78 -25.09
N GLY A 46 5.59 -29.14 -24.69
CA GLY A 46 6.85 -29.05 -25.45
C GLY A 46 8.05 -29.03 -24.49
N GLU A 47 9.24 -29.39 -24.97
CA GLU A 47 10.49 -29.28 -24.18
C GLU A 47 10.80 -27.82 -23.85
N ALA A 48 11.15 -27.52 -22.60
CA ALA A 48 11.32 -26.14 -22.13
C ALA A 48 12.50 -25.97 -21.18
N ASP A 49 13.32 -24.94 -21.45
CA ASP A 49 14.30 -24.36 -20.53
C ASP A 49 13.63 -23.26 -19.68
N LEU A 50 13.92 -23.23 -18.38
CA LEU A 50 13.28 -22.32 -17.43
C LEU A 50 14.09 -21.02 -17.27
N VAL A 51 13.57 -19.92 -17.80
CA VAL A 51 14.08 -18.55 -17.56
C VAL A 51 12.91 -17.67 -17.12
N GLU A 52 13.11 -16.87 -16.06
CA GLU A 52 12.09 -15.92 -15.60
C GLU A 52 11.94 -14.75 -16.59
N ILE A 53 10.73 -14.56 -17.14
CA ILE A 53 10.44 -13.56 -18.18
C ILE A 53 9.26 -12.64 -17.78
N GLY A 54 8.46 -13.02 -16.77
CA GLY A 54 7.16 -12.42 -16.49
C GLY A 54 7.02 -11.73 -15.12
N PRO A 55 5.98 -10.89 -14.95
CA PRO A 55 5.71 -10.19 -13.70
C PRO A 55 5.36 -11.19 -12.58
N ARG A 56 5.78 -10.87 -11.35
CA ARG A 56 5.49 -11.66 -10.15
C ARG A 56 4.22 -11.14 -9.48
N PHE A 57 3.22 -11.99 -9.32
CA PHE A 57 1.95 -11.67 -8.66
C PHE A 57 1.74 -12.52 -7.41
N VAL A 58 1.08 -11.95 -6.41
CA VAL A 58 0.61 -12.66 -5.21
C VAL A 58 -0.91 -12.60 -5.19
N LEU A 59 -1.56 -13.75 -5.37
CA LEU A 59 -3.02 -13.85 -5.39
C LEU A 59 -3.50 -14.41 -4.06
N THR A 60 -4.47 -13.72 -3.43
CA THR A 60 -5.18 -14.22 -2.24
C THR A 60 -6.59 -14.61 -2.65
N LEU A 61 -6.96 -15.88 -2.42
CA LEU A 61 -8.30 -16.36 -2.70
C LEU A 61 -9.30 -15.70 -1.74
N LEU A 62 -10.33 -15.05 -2.29
CA LEU A 62 -11.34 -14.33 -1.51
C LEU A 62 -12.65 -15.13 -1.43
N LYS A 63 -13.29 -15.33 -2.58
CA LYS A 63 -14.58 -15.98 -2.69
C LYS A 63 -14.67 -16.79 -3.97
N ILE A 64 -15.39 -17.91 -3.91
CA ILE A 64 -15.74 -18.73 -5.07
C ILE A 64 -17.25 -18.74 -5.20
N PHE A 65 -17.75 -18.44 -6.39
CA PHE A 65 -19.18 -18.52 -6.73
C PHE A 65 -19.45 -19.78 -7.56
N LYS A 66 -20.69 -20.29 -7.47
CA LYS A 66 -21.11 -21.44 -8.26
C LYS A 66 -21.16 -21.16 -9.78
N SER A 67 -21.40 -19.91 -10.19
CA SER A 67 -21.45 -19.48 -11.59
C SER A 67 -20.44 -18.36 -11.86
N GLY A 68 -20.28 -17.97 -13.13
CA GLY A 68 -19.22 -17.07 -13.60
C GLY A 68 -19.06 -15.78 -12.80
N PHE A 69 -20.15 -15.15 -12.35
CA PHE A 69 -20.10 -13.91 -11.57
C PHE A 69 -21.24 -13.77 -10.53
N HIS A 70 -22.03 -14.81 -10.32
CA HIS A 70 -23.23 -14.75 -9.49
C HIS A 70 -23.59 -16.12 -8.91
N GLY A 71 -24.56 -16.12 -8.00
CA GLY A 71 -25.05 -17.33 -7.35
C GLY A 71 -24.50 -17.51 -5.92
N PRO A 72 -24.80 -18.66 -5.30
CA PRO A 72 -24.36 -18.93 -3.93
C PRO A 72 -22.84 -18.98 -3.84
N THR A 73 -22.32 -18.48 -2.73
CA THR A 73 -20.89 -18.53 -2.42
C THR A 73 -20.53 -19.93 -1.94
N LEU A 74 -19.62 -20.59 -2.66
CA LEU A 74 -19.13 -21.94 -2.34
C LEU A 74 -17.96 -21.90 -1.35
N TYR A 75 -17.18 -20.83 -1.39
CA TYR A 75 -16.06 -20.62 -0.49
C TYR A 75 -15.95 -19.13 -0.16
N ASN A 76 -15.66 -18.82 1.11
CA ASN A 76 -15.39 -17.48 1.59
C ASN A 76 -14.19 -17.52 2.55
N ASN A 77 -13.19 -16.67 2.30
CA ASN A 77 -12.05 -16.55 3.19
C ASN A 77 -12.37 -15.64 4.37
N GLU A 78 -12.54 -16.23 5.56
CA GLU A 78 -12.85 -15.51 6.81
C GLU A 78 -11.67 -14.70 7.35
N THR A 79 -10.44 -15.11 7.02
CA THR A 79 -9.23 -14.43 7.50
C THR A 79 -8.90 -13.17 6.71
N PHE A 80 -9.51 -12.98 5.54
CA PHE A 80 -9.21 -11.85 4.68
C PHE A 80 -9.88 -10.58 5.20
N ILE A 81 -9.06 -9.62 5.61
CA ILE A 81 -9.49 -8.29 6.02
C ILE A 81 -9.24 -7.33 4.84
N THR A 82 -10.29 -6.65 4.39
CA THR A 82 -10.15 -5.70 3.29
C THR A 82 -9.26 -4.52 3.71
N PRO A 83 -8.36 -4.00 2.86
CA PRO A 83 -7.54 -2.84 3.18
C PRO A 83 -8.36 -1.63 3.62
N THR A 84 -9.53 -1.45 3.01
CA THR A 84 -10.50 -0.41 3.39
C THR A 84 -11.00 -0.58 4.82
N SER A 85 -11.30 -1.81 5.26
CA SER A 85 -11.72 -2.06 6.64
C SER A 85 -10.59 -1.82 7.65
N VAL A 86 -9.33 -2.16 7.30
CA VAL A 86 -8.16 -1.81 8.11
C VAL A 86 -8.01 -0.30 8.23
N GLN A 87 -8.09 0.42 7.11
CA GLN A 87 -8.01 1.88 7.11
C GLN A 87 -9.15 2.54 7.92
N ALA A 88 -10.37 2.03 7.78
CA ALA A 88 -11.51 2.51 8.56
C ALA A 88 -11.28 2.29 10.07
N LEU A 89 -10.78 1.12 10.46
CA LEU A 89 -10.44 0.80 11.85
C LEU A 89 -9.34 1.72 12.40
N LEU A 90 -8.27 1.95 11.63
CA LEU A 90 -7.17 2.84 12.03
C LEU A 90 -7.61 4.30 12.14
N ARG A 91 -8.55 4.75 11.30
CA ARG A 91 -9.19 6.07 11.41
C ARG A 91 -10.07 6.16 12.66
N GLN A 92 -10.90 5.16 12.93
CA GLN A 92 -11.73 5.09 14.14
C GLN A 92 -10.88 5.09 15.41
N ARG A 93 -9.73 4.42 15.39
CA ARG A 93 -8.75 4.40 16.49
C ARG A 93 -7.94 5.69 16.61
N GLY A 94 -8.15 6.67 15.72
CA GLY A 94 -7.43 7.94 15.74
C GLY A 94 -5.95 7.84 15.36
N ILE A 95 -5.48 6.72 14.81
CA ILE A 95 -4.07 6.55 14.40
C ILE A 95 -3.78 7.35 13.14
N ILE A 96 -4.71 7.36 12.18
CA ILE A 96 -4.55 8.05 10.88
C ILE A 96 -5.10 9.49 10.92
N ASN A 97 -5.99 9.81 11.87
CA ASN A 97 -6.68 11.11 11.98
C ASN A 97 -6.41 11.87 13.29
N SER A 98 -5.49 11.40 14.15
CA SER A 98 -5.00 12.25 15.24
C SER A 98 -4.16 13.34 14.60
N HIS A 99 -4.71 14.54 14.53
CA HIS A 99 -3.88 15.73 14.45
C HIS A 99 -3.11 15.80 15.78
N PRO A 100 -1.79 15.55 15.82
CA PRO A 100 -1.00 15.85 17.03
C PRO A 100 -1.07 17.35 17.37
N ASP A 101 -1.45 18.19 16.41
CA ASP A 101 -1.34 19.64 16.49
C ASP A 101 -2.44 20.34 17.29
N ARG A 102 -3.59 19.73 17.60
CA ARG A 102 -4.59 20.45 18.42
C ARG A 102 -4.13 20.69 19.86
N TYR A 103 -3.31 19.80 20.42
CA TYR A 103 -2.73 19.95 21.75
C TYR A 103 -1.51 20.90 21.77
N LEU A 104 -0.72 20.91 20.69
CA LEU A 104 0.42 21.82 20.53
C LEU A 104 -0.04 23.25 20.18
N GLN A 105 -1.15 23.39 19.47
CA GLN A 105 -1.70 24.68 19.05
C GLN A 105 -2.44 25.40 20.18
N SER A 106 -3.06 24.67 21.12
CA SER A 106 -3.63 25.28 22.33
C SER A 106 -2.56 25.82 23.29
N LYS A 107 -1.35 25.23 23.30
CA LYS A 107 -0.22 25.71 24.12
C LYS A 107 0.57 26.88 23.53
N ARG A 108 0.26 27.34 22.32
CA ARG A 108 0.94 28.49 21.68
C ARG A 108 0.37 29.86 22.06
N LEU A 109 -0.71 29.94 22.84
CA LEU A 109 -1.38 31.21 23.16
C LEU A 109 -1.02 31.85 24.52
N ASP A 110 -0.12 31.25 25.29
CA ASP A 110 0.46 31.89 26.49
C ASP A 110 1.89 32.30 26.20
N VAL A 111 2.09 33.34 25.37
CA VAL A 111 3.40 34.00 25.30
C VAL A 111 3.53 34.84 26.58
N PRO A 112 4.46 34.53 27.50
CA PRO A 112 4.67 35.37 28.67
C PRO A 112 5.06 36.77 28.19
N ARG A 113 4.35 37.80 28.68
CA ARG A 113 4.71 39.19 28.42
C ARG A 113 6.13 39.41 28.97
N ILE A 114 7.09 39.60 28.06
CA ILE A 114 8.45 39.95 28.46
C ILE A 114 8.36 41.27 29.24
N PRO A 115 9.00 41.39 30.42
CA PRO A 115 9.11 42.65 31.11
C PRO A 115 9.73 43.70 30.19
N VAL A 116 9.12 44.88 30.11
CA VAL A 116 9.61 45.99 29.29
C VAL A 116 11.00 46.39 29.81
N ASP A 117 11.97 46.53 28.93
CA ASP A 117 13.34 46.92 29.29
C ASP A 117 13.35 48.36 29.82
N PRO A 118 13.78 48.61 31.06
CA PRO A 118 13.80 49.96 31.63
C PRO A 118 14.79 50.92 30.92
N LEU A 119 15.68 50.43 30.06
CA LEU A 119 16.61 51.25 29.26
C LEU A 119 16.16 51.43 27.81
N GLU A 120 14.96 50.99 27.43
CA GLU A 120 14.45 51.11 26.06
C GLU A 120 14.44 52.58 25.57
N SER A 121 14.22 53.53 26.47
CA SER A 121 14.27 54.97 26.17
C SER A 121 15.67 55.53 25.94
N VAL A 122 16.73 54.91 26.50
CA VAL A 122 18.12 55.38 26.35
C VAL A 122 18.60 55.20 24.91
N PHE A 123 18.08 54.18 24.22
CA PHE A 123 18.48 53.87 22.85
C PHE A 123 17.60 54.54 21.79
N ALA A 124 16.50 55.19 22.19
CA ALA A 124 15.58 55.88 21.27
C ALA A 124 16.15 57.21 20.73
N ASP A 125 17.05 57.86 21.48
CA ASP A 125 17.51 59.23 21.20
C ASP A 125 18.74 59.33 20.29
N ASN A 126 19.27 58.20 19.78
CA ASN A 126 20.38 58.22 18.82
C ASN A 126 19.94 58.50 17.36
N ALA A 127 18.68 58.87 17.13
CA ALA A 127 18.19 59.35 15.84
C ALA A 127 18.55 60.83 15.54
N GLY A 128 19.39 61.46 16.38
CA GLY A 128 19.63 62.91 16.38
C GLY A 128 21.07 63.38 16.15
N ILE A 129 22.00 62.56 15.64
CA ILE A 129 23.31 63.08 15.19
C ILE A 129 23.18 63.62 13.75
N SER A 130 22.84 64.91 13.71
CA SER A 130 23.08 65.92 12.68
C SER A 130 23.70 65.49 11.34
N ALA A 131 22.94 65.64 10.26
CA ALA A 131 23.46 66.07 8.97
C ALA A 131 22.79 67.40 8.60
N SER A 132 23.44 68.50 9.00
CA SER A 132 23.15 69.86 8.53
C SER A 132 24.26 70.28 7.57
N ASP A 133 23.86 70.62 6.33
CA ASP A 133 24.55 71.36 5.25
C ASP A 133 26.04 71.11 4.94
#